data_AF-A0A0Q8QM11-F1
#
_entry.id   AF-A0A0Q8QM11-F1
#
_cell.length_a   1.000
_cell.length_b   1.000
_cell.length_c   1.000
_cell.angle_alpha   90.00
_cell.angle_beta   90.00
_cell.angle_gamma   90.00
#
_symmetry.space_group_name_H-M   'P 1'
#
loop_
_entity.id
_entity.type
_entity.pdbx_description
1 polymer ?
#
loop_
_entity_poly.entity_id
_entity_poly.type
_entity_poly.pdbx_seq_one_letter_code
_entity_poly.pdbx_strand_id
1 'polypeptide(L)'
;MRISLLTAIAAGALIALPAQARENRPVKCDIGDAKHSVSSGGPALVANVPSSMTPIDLNAVQMTDKKLANRVVVEAMFARRTETNSVEVITRFVNCTKKVVELDARSSFMDADQVPTEDSTFWKKVILQPKATGVYRGLSIGRDEVKYYLVEVRTSQP
;
A
#
# COMPACT_ATOMS: atom_id res chain seq x y z
N MET A 1 -40.52 12.92 -58.40
CA MET A 1 -39.19 13.36 -57.93
C MET A 1 -38.96 12.78 -56.53
N ARG A 2 -38.23 11.66 -56.42
CA ARG A 2 -37.78 11.12 -55.12
C ARG A 2 -36.38 10.57 -55.34
N ILE A 3 -35.41 11.29 -54.78
CA ILE A 3 -33.99 10.95 -54.76
C ILE A 3 -33.79 10.11 -53.52
N SER A 4 -33.43 8.84 -53.68
CA SER A 4 -33.03 7.96 -52.57
C SER A 4 -31.51 7.95 -52.49
N LEU A 5 -30.96 8.58 -51.44
CA LEU A 5 -29.54 8.56 -51.11
C LEU A 5 -29.10 7.15 -50.69
N LEU A 6 -28.00 6.68 -51.29
CA LEU A 6 -27.20 5.55 -50.82
C LEU A 6 -26.33 5.99 -49.64
N THR A 7 -26.60 5.50 -48.44
CA THR A 7 -25.72 5.63 -47.28
C THR A 7 -24.82 4.40 -47.19
N ALA A 8 -23.54 4.57 -47.54
CA ALA A 8 -22.49 3.58 -47.32
C ALA A 8 -22.06 3.61 -45.85
N ILE A 9 -22.28 2.51 -45.12
CA ILE A 9 -21.78 2.32 -43.75
C ILE A 9 -20.38 1.71 -43.86
N ALA A 10 -19.34 2.52 -43.67
CA ALA A 10 -17.97 2.05 -43.50
C ALA A 10 -17.78 1.56 -42.06
N ALA A 11 -17.86 0.24 -41.85
CA ALA A 11 -17.52 -0.40 -40.59
C ALA A 11 -15.98 -0.39 -40.42
N GLY A 12 -15.47 0.61 -39.71
CA GLY A 12 -14.07 0.68 -39.30
C GLY A 12 -13.78 -0.33 -38.19
N ALA A 13 -13.17 -1.46 -38.53
CA ALA A 13 -12.61 -2.39 -37.56
C ALA A 13 -11.39 -1.75 -36.89
N LEU A 14 -11.57 -1.22 -35.68
CA LEU A 14 -10.49 -0.81 -34.79
C LEU A 14 -9.76 -2.06 -34.32
N ILE A 15 -8.69 -2.43 -35.02
CA ILE A 15 -7.74 -3.44 -34.57
C ILE A 15 -6.99 -2.86 -33.38
N ALA A 16 -7.41 -3.22 -32.17
CA ALA A 16 -6.65 -2.95 -30.96
C ALA A 16 -5.34 -3.73 -31.03
N LEU A 17 -4.24 -3.03 -31.33
CA LEU A 17 -2.90 -3.59 -31.20
C LEU A 17 -2.72 -4.08 -29.75
N PRO A 18 -2.30 -5.33 -29.52
CA PRO A 18 -2.04 -5.79 -28.17
C PRO A 18 -0.92 -4.91 -27.61
N ALA A 19 -1.18 -4.21 -26.50
CA ALA A 19 -0.16 -3.50 -25.76
C ALA A 19 0.97 -4.51 -25.48
N GLN A 20 2.12 -4.32 -26.13
CA GLN A 20 3.26 -5.22 -25.98
C GLN A 20 3.62 -5.27 -24.49
N ALA A 21 3.45 -6.45 -23.89
CA ALA A 21 3.86 -6.69 -22.52
C ALA A 21 5.34 -6.33 -22.42
N ARG A 22 5.66 -5.29 -21.65
CA ARG A 22 7.05 -4.90 -21.41
C ARG A 22 7.75 -6.07 -20.72
N GLU A 23 8.92 -6.44 -21.24
CA GLU A 23 9.76 -7.48 -20.65
C GLU A 23 10.04 -7.19 -19.16
N ASN A 24 10.03 -8.24 -18.34
CA ASN A 24 10.31 -8.14 -16.91
C ASN A 24 11.75 -7.66 -16.71
N ARG A 25 11.91 -6.43 -16.21
CA ARG A 25 13.23 -5.84 -15.88
C ARG A 25 13.60 -6.12 -14.42
N PRO A 26 14.90 -6.12 -14.09
CA PRO A 26 15.34 -6.14 -12.70
C PRO A 26 14.73 -4.97 -11.91
N VAL A 27 14.37 -5.24 -10.66
CA VAL A 27 13.79 -4.24 -9.76
C VAL A 27 14.79 -3.11 -9.51
N LYS A 28 14.44 -1.90 -9.93
CA LYS A 28 15.13 -0.65 -9.59
C LYS A 28 14.27 0.12 -8.59
N CYS A 29 14.82 0.39 -7.41
CA CYS A 29 14.17 1.27 -6.46
C CYS A 29 14.66 2.69 -6.64
N ASP A 30 13.73 3.63 -6.83
CA ASP A 30 13.99 5.05 -6.62
C ASP A 30 13.51 5.45 -5.22
N ILE A 31 14.46 5.48 -4.29
CA ILE A 31 14.17 5.80 -2.88
C ILE A 31 13.96 7.31 -2.70
N GLY A 32 14.48 8.13 -3.61
CA GLY A 32 14.22 9.57 -3.60
C GLY A 32 12.74 9.80 -3.86
N ASP A 33 12.23 9.30 -4.97
CA ASP A 33 10.82 9.46 -5.36
C ASP A 33 9.87 8.84 -4.34
N ALA A 34 10.21 7.66 -3.79
CA ALA A 34 9.39 6.99 -2.78
C ALA A 34 9.23 7.80 -1.47
N LYS A 35 10.15 8.73 -1.17
CA LYS A 35 10.02 9.61 0.01
C LYS A 35 9.27 10.90 -0.27
N HIS A 36 9.26 11.33 -1.52
CA HIS A 36 8.55 12.53 -1.95
C HIS A 36 7.14 12.20 -2.46
N SER A 37 6.73 10.93 -2.41
CA SER A 37 5.36 10.54 -2.70
C SER A 37 4.43 11.29 -1.76
N VAL A 38 3.50 12.04 -2.34
CA VAL A 38 2.52 12.82 -1.61
C VAL A 38 1.58 11.87 -0.87
N SER A 39 1.06 12.33 0.28
CA SER A 39 -0.02 11.67 1.02
C SER A 39 -1.12 11.19 0.08
N SER A 40 -1.73 10.06 0.41
CA SER A 40 -2.86 9.50 -0.36
C SER A 40 -4.11 10.40 -0.32
N GLY A 41 -4.09 11.48 0.50
CA GLY A 41 -5.19 12.44 0.63
C GLY A 41 -6.36 11.92 1.47
N GLY A 42 -6.16 10.80 2.17
CA GLY A 42 -7.14 10.21 3.08
C GLY A 42 -7.12 10.83 4.49
N PRO A 43 -7.92 10.28 5.42
CA PRO A 43 -7.85 10.64 6.83
C PRO A 43 -6.44 10.42 7.39
N ALA A 44 -6.04 11.24 8.35
CA ALA A 44 -4.73 11.16 8.97
C ALA A 44 -4.82 11.44 10.47
N LEU A 45 -3.97 10.76 11.24
CA LEU A 45 -3.74 11.06 12.64
C LEU A 45 -2.91 12.34 12.73
N VAL A 46 -3.45 13.33 13.44
CA VAL A 46 -2.81 14.63 13.64
C VAL A 46 -2.55 14.86 15.12
N ALA A 47 -1.54 15.66 15.45
CA ALA A 47 -1.32 16.04 16.84
C ALA A 47 -2.44 16.95 17.34
N ASN A 48 -2.79 16.77 18.62
CA ASN A 48 -3.65 17.69 19.35
C ASN A 48 -3.07 19.11 19.43
N VAL A 49 -1.74 19.24 19.48
CA VAL A 49 -1.04 20.53 19.36
C VAL A 49 -0.64 20.73 17.89
N PRO A 50 -1.17 21.76 17.21
CA PRO A 50 -0.86 22.00 15.81
C PRO A 50 0.65 22.04 15.53
N SER A 51 1.06 21.42 14.43
CA SER A 51 2.45 21.38 13.94
C SER A 51 3.46 20.68 14.87
N SER A 52 3.04 20.05 15.96
CA SER A 52 3.97 19.31 16.85
C SER A 52 4.38 17.93 16.31
N MET A 53 3.70 17.42 15.27
CA MET A 53 4.11 16.23 14.52
C MET A 53 3.71 16.34 13.05
N THR A 54 4.43 15.60 12.20
CA THR A 54 3.96 15.33 10.84
C THR A 54 2.72 14.43 10.92
N PRO A 55 1.62 14.76 10.21
CA PRO A 55 0.45 13.89 10.13
C PRO A 55 0.82 12.46 9.68
N ILE A 56 0.13 11.48 10.22
CA ILE A 56 0.29 10.06 9.83
C ILE A 56 -0.96 9.66 9.07
N ASP A 57 -0.82 9.43 7.76
CA ASP A 57 -1.93 8.98 6.92
C ASP A 57 -2.49 7.64 7.41
N LEU A 58 -3.82 7.51 7.41
CA LEU A 58 -4.52 6.25 7.58
C LEU A 58 -4.67 5.53 6.24
N ASN A 59 -4.96 4.24 6.32
CA ASN A 59 -4.87 3.32 5.19
C ASN A 59 -3.51 3.42 4.50
N ALA A 60 -2.45 3.56 5.30
CA ALA A 60 -1.08 3.71 4.84
C ALA A 60 -0.11 2.86 5.65
N VAL A 61 1.15 2.85 5.19
CA VAL A 61 2.28 2.28 5.89
C VAL A 61 3.12 3.42 6.46
N GLN A 62 3.30 3.44 7.77
CA GLN A 62 4.20 4.37 8.44
C GLN A 62 5.53 3.68 8.78
N MET A 63 6.61 4.14 8.14
CA MET A 63 7.96 3.73 8.54
C MET A 63 8.46 4.62 9.68
N THR A 64 8.75 4.02 10.83
CA THR A 64 9.21 4.75 12.02
C THR A 64 10.73 4.94 12.07
N ASP A 65 11.47 4.30 11.16
CA ASP A 65 12.93 4.38 11.07
C ASP A 65 13.40 4.89 9.69
N LYS A 66 14.06 6.05 9.68
CA LYS A 66 14.67 6.66 8.49
C LYS A 66 15.69 5.75 7.81
N LYS A 67 16.44 4.93 8.55
CA LYS A 67 17.40 3.96 7.97
C LYS A 67 16.68 2.86 7.21
N LEU A 68 15.47 2.48 7.62
CA LEU A 68 14.67 1.49 6.92
C LEU A 68 14.07 2.07 5.64
N ALA A 69 13.55 3.30 5.70
CA ALA A 69 13.04 4.04 4.53
C ALA A 69 14.12 4.28 3.44
N ASN A 70 15.41 4.14 3.78
CA ASN A 70 16.53 4.21 2.84
C ASN A 70 16.88 2.85 2.19
N ARG A 71 16.19 1.77 2.55
CA ARG A 71 16.56 0.40 2.17
C ARG A 71 15.38 -0.41 1.68
N VAL A 72 14.17 -0.03 2.06
CA VAL A 72 12.94 -0.75 1.75
C VAL A 72 11.92 0.22 1.16
N VAL A 73 11.22 -0.23 0.13
CA VAL A 73 10.09 0.47 -0.47
C VAL A 73 8.82 -0.34 -0.20
N VAL A 74 7.71 0.34 0.06
CA VAL A 74 6.37 -0.28 0.03
C VAL A 74 5.96 -0.35 -1.43
N GLU A 75 5.87 -1.56 -1.97
CA GLU A 75 5.47 -1.75 -3.36
C GLU A 75 3.96 -1.70 -3.52
N ALA A 76 3.23 -2.32 -2.59
CA ALA A 76 1.79 -2.29 -2.58
C ALA A 76 1.24 -2.54 -1.18
N MET A 77 0.03 -2.05 -0.96
CA MET A 77 -0.78 -2.38 0.19
C MET A 77 -2.21 -2.66 -0.24
N PHE A 78 -2.79 -3.69 0.36
CA PHE A 78 -4.13 -4.16 0.08
C PHE A 78 -4.87 -4.30 1.40
N ALA A 79 -6.16 -4.05 1.39
CA ALA A 79 -7.05 -4.41 2.47
C ALA A 79 -8.27 -5.12 1.90
N ARG A 80 -8.73 -6.15 2.59
CA ARG A 80 -9.95 -6.88 2.21
C ARG A 80 -10.72 -7.32 3.43
N ARG A 81 -12.02 -7.53 3.25
CA ARG A 81 -12.87 -8.21 4.21
C ARG A 81 -12.65 -9.72 4.11
N THR A 82 -12.60 -10.39 5.24
CA THR A 82 -12.65 -11.84 5.35
C THR A 82 -14.10 -12.34 5.29
N GLU A 83 -14.30 -13.65 5.26
CA GLU A 83 -15.63 -14.27 5.31
C GLU A 83 -16.40 -13.92 6.60
N THR A 84 -15.69 -13.62 7.69
CA THR A 84 -16.29 -13.21 8.98
C THR A 84 -16.40 -11.69 9.13
N ASN A 85 -16.23 -10.95 8.03
CA ASN A 85 -16.23 -9.49 7.95
C ASN A 85 -15.13 -8.78 8.75
N SER A 86 -14.11 -9.49 9.24
CA SER A 86 -12.92 -8.83 9.75
C SER A 86 -12.07 -8.23 8.62
N VAL A 87 -11.17 -7.30 8.95
CA VAL A 87 -10.24 -6.70 7.98
C VAL A 87 -8.90 -7.44 7.99
N GLU A 88 -8.46 -7.89 6.82
CA GLU A 88 -7.08 -8.31 6.58
C GLU A 88 -6.35 -7.22 5.79
N VAL A 89 -5.22 -6.76 6.32
CA VAL A 89 -4.29 -5.84 5.65
C VAL A 89 -3.06 -6.61 5.21
N ILE A 90 -2.69 -6.45 3.95
CA ILE A 90 -1.57 -7.14 3.31
C ILE A 90 -0.64 -6.07 2.74
N THR A 91 0.60 -6.05 3.24
CA THR A 91 1.61 -5.10 2.78
C THR A 91 2.76 -5.83 2.13
N ARG A 92 3.14 -5.41 0.92
CA ARG A 92 4.28 -5.93 0.19
C ARG A 92 5.44 -4.94 0.23
N PHE A 93 6.57 -5.42 0.69
CA PHE A 93 7.81 -4.67 0.77
C PHE A 93 8.79 -5.16 -0.28
N VAL A 94 9.66 -4.25 -0.74
CA VAL A 94 10.80 -4.56 -1.62
C VAL A 94 12.08 -4.16 -0.91
N ASN A 95 13.03 -5.09 -0.79
CA ASN A 95 14.38 -4.77 -0.33
C ASN A 95 15.20 -4.21 -1.49
N CYS A 96 15.57 -2.94 -1.37
CA CYS A 96 16.30 -2.21 -2.40
C CYS A 96 17.82 -2.37 -2.29
N THR A 97 18.31 -3.16 -1.35
CA THR A 97 19.75 -3.34 -1.06
C THR A 97 20.28 -4.68 -1.60
N LYS A 98 21.60 -4.89 -1.45
CA LYS A 98 22.28 -6.16 -1.74
C LYS A 98 22.49 -7.03 -0.48
N LYS A 99 21.90 -6.65 0.65
CA LYS A 99 22.03 -7.36 1.94
C LYS A 99 20.64 -7.78 2.42
N VAL A 100 20.58 -8.77 3.31
CA VAL A 100 19.32 -9.10 4.00
C VAL A 100 18.89 -7.88 4.83
N VAL A 101 17.58 -7.59 4.81
CA VAL A 101 16.96 -6.58 5.66
C VAL A 101 15.88 -7.25 6.49
N GLU A 102 15.95 -7.09 7.80
CA GLU A 102 14.91 -7.52 8.72
C GLU A 102 14.14 -6.30 9.22
N LEU A 103 12.82 -6.40 9.18
CA LEU A 103 11.91 -5.40 9.72
C LEU A 103 10.85 -6.07 10.58
N ASP A 104 10.27 -5.31 11.50
CA ASP A 104 9.05 -5.69 12.19
C ASP A 104 7.90 -4.84 11.67
N ALA A 105 6.74 -5.45 11.49
CA ALA A 105 5.50 -4.77 11.13
C ALA A 105 4.36 -5.14 12.06
N ARG A 106 3.47 -4.17 12.33
CA ARG A 106 2.20 -4.38 13.03
C ARG A 106 1.09 -3.54 12.42
N SER A 107 -0.15 -3.89 12.72
CA SER A 107 -1.33 -3.12 12.31
C SER A 107 -2.08 -2.59 13.52
N SER A 108 -2.65 -1.40 13.36
CA SER A 108 -3.67 -0.84 14.24
C SER A 108 -4.95 -0.67 13.43
N PHE A 109 -6.09 -0.95 14.03
CA PHE A 109 -7.41 -0.88 13.40
C PHE A 109 -8.29 0.13 14.14
N MET A 110 -9.05 0.92 13.39
CA MET A 110 -9.80 2.06 13.90
C MET A 110 -11.19 2.15 13.27
N ASP A 111 -12.12 2.75 13.98
CA ASP A 111 -13.47 3.02 13.50
C ASP A 111 -13.56 4.28 12.63
N ALA A 112 -14.79 4.72 12.31
CA ALA A 112 -15.03 5.89 11.48
C ALA A 112 -14.53 7.20 12.11
N ASP A 113 -14.50 7.26 13.44
CA ASP A 113 -14.06 8.40 14.24
C ASP A 113 -12.56 8.31 14.59
N GLN A 114 -11.85 7.34 13.97
CA GLN A 114 -10.43 7.06 14.16
C GLN A 114 -10.10 6.59 15.59
N VAL A 115 -11.09 6.08 16.32
CA VAL A 115 -10.90 5.47 17.64
C VAL A 115 -10.41 4.03 17.43
N PRO A 116 -9.36 3.57 18.15
CA PRO A 116 -8.93 2.17 18.07
C PRO A 116 -10.07 1.22 18.43
N THR A 117 -10.34 0.25 17.56
CA THR A 117 -11.37 -0.78 17.79
C THR A 117 -10.86 -1.94 18.63
N GLU A 118 -9.54 -2.10 18.69
CA GLU A 118 -8.83 -3.19 19.35
C GLU A 118 -7.38 -2.76 19.63
N ASP A 119 -6.67 -3.55 20.43
CA ASP A 119 -5.23 -3.41 20.60
C ASP A 119 -4.50 -3.65 19.28
N SER A 120 -3.38 -2.94 19.07
CA SER A 120 -2.55 -3.17 17.89
C SER A 120 -2.00 -4.60 17.87
N THR A 121 -1.89 -5.19 16.67
CA THR A 121 -1.34 -6.55 16.54
C THR A 121 0.09 -6.62 17.10
N PHE A 122 0.53 -7.81 17.52
CA PHE A 122 1.94 -8.03 17.84
C PHE A 122 2.85 -7.71 16.65
N TRP A 123 4.05 -7.21 16.96
CA TRP A 123 5.13 -7.02 15.98
C TRP A 123 5.50 -8.36 15.35
N LYS A 124 5.38 -8.46 14.02
CA LYS A 124 5.78 -9.64 13.24
C LYS A 124 7.02 -9.32 12.43
N LYS A 125 8.05 -10.16 12.55
CA LYS A 125 9.27 -10.08 11.76
C LYS A 125 9.01 -10.44 10.30
N VAL A 126 9.54 -9.64 9.38
CA VAL A 126 9.61 -9.91 7.93
C VAL A 126 11.08 -9.87 7.51
N ILE A 127 11.54 -10.97 6.92
CA ILE A 127 12.91 -11.12 6.44
C ILE A 127 12.90 -10.90 4.92
N LEU A 128 13.61 -9.89 4.46
CA LEU A 128 13.70 -9.55 3.05
C LEU A 128 15.08 -9.92 2.51
N GLN A 129 15.12 -10.91 1.61
CA GLN A 129 16.34 -11.26 0.88
C GLN A 129 16.80 -10.10 -0.02
N PRO A 130 18.10 -10.03 -0.39
CA PRO A 130 18.61 -9.00 -1.29
C PRO A 130 17.77 -8.88 -2.56
N LYS A 131 17.33 -7.65 -2.92
CA LYS A 131 16.56 -7.38 -4.14
C LYS A 131 15.24 -8.17 -4.26
N ALA A 132 14.72 -8.69 -3.15
CA ALA A 132 13.50 -9.49 -3.13
C ALA A 132 12.32 -8.77 -2.46
N THR A 133 11.13 -9.32 -2.66
CA THR A 133 9.90 -8.91 -1.97
C THR A 133 9.67 -9.72 -0.70
N GLY A 134 8.95 -9.14 0.26
CA GLY A 134 8.35 -9.86 1.38
C GLY A 134 6.98 -9.30 1.72
N VAL A 135 6.20 -10.08 2.48
CA VAL A 135 4.80 -9.76 2.76
C VAL A 135 4.54 -9.80 4.26
N TYR A 136 3.91 -8.74 4.76
CA TYR A 136 3.28 -8.72 6.06
C TYR A 136 1.76 -8.90 5.93
N ARG A 137 1.15 -9.58 6.91
CA ARG A 137 -0.30 -9.74 7.05
C ARG A 137 -0.74 -9.40 8.47
N GLY A 138 -1.60 -8.40 8.58
CA GLY A 138 -2.34 -8.04 9.79
C GLY A 138 -3.80 -8.45 9.65
N LEU A 139 -4.36 -9.03 10.71
CA LEU A 139 -5.77 -9.41 10.76
C LEU A 139 -6.38 -8.71 11.97
N SER A 140 -7.48 -8.02 11.73
CA SER A 140 -8.32 -7.43 12.76
C SER A 140 -9.18 -8.51 13.45
N ILE A 141 -9.39 -8.38 14.76
CA ILE A 141 -10.46 -9.12 15.46
C ILE A 141 -11.80 -8.38 15.43
N GLY A 142 -11.78 -7.07 15.13
CA GLY A 142 -12.97 -6.27 14.84
C GLY A 142 -13.62 -6.64 13.51
N ARG A 143 -14.90 -6.24 13.35
CA ARG A 143 -15.71 -6.52 12.16
C ARG A 143 -16.10 -5.22 11.44
N ASP A 144 -17.40 -4.97 11.28
CA ASP A 144 -17.95 -3.91 10.47
C ASP A 144 -17.58 -2.51 10.99
N GLU A 145 -17.28 -2.39 12.28
CA GLU A 145 -16.82 -1.19 12.94
C GLU A 145 -15.48 -0.68 12.40
N VAL A 146 -14.59 -1.55 11.94
CA VAL A 146 -13.27 -1.16 11.43
C VAL A 146 -13.40 -0.41 10.11
N LYS A 147 -13.03 0.87 10.07
CA LYS A 147 -13.04 1.71 8.85
C LYS A 147 -11.66 2.06 8.35
N TYR A 148 -10.70 2.17 9.25
CA TYR A 148 -9.33 2.57 8.93
C TYR A 148 -8.32 1.63 9.55
N TYR A 149 -7.13 1.63 8.97
CA TYR A 149 -6.00 0.88 9.50
C TYR A 149 -4.71 1.67 9.32
N LEU A 150 -3.70 1.34 10.13
CA LEU A 150 -2.34 1.84 9.99
C LEU A 150 -1.39 0.66 10.11
N VAL A 151 -0.47 0.52 9.15
CA VAL A 151 0.63 -0.45 9.27
C VAL A 151 1.87 0.29 9.72
N GLU A 152 2.35 0.01 10.92
CA GLU A 152 3.62 0.56 11.41
C GLU A 152 4.75 -0.41 11.13
N VAL A 153 5.88 0.13 10.68
CA VAL A 153 7.06 -0.64 10.30
C VAL A 153 8.31 -0.04 10.92
N ARG A 154 9.14 -0.89 11.51
CA ARG A 154 10.42 -0.51 12.14
C ARG A 154 11.54 -1.46 11.74
N THR A 155 12.79 -1.04 11.93
CA THR A 155 13.93 -1.98 11.86
C THR A 155 13.75 -3.04 12.96
N SER A 156 13.93 -4.31 12.60
CA SER A 156 13.81 -5.42 13.53
C SER A 156 14.75 -5.23 14.72
N GLN A 157 14.25 -5.48 15.91
CA GLN A 157 15.08 -5.56 17.11
C GLN A 157 15.70 -6.96 17.23
N PRO A 158 16.88 -7.09 17.90
CA PRO A 158 17.50 -8.37 18.22
C PRO A 158 16.64 -9.23 19.16
#